data_AF-S9SCY2-F1
#
_entry.id   AF-S9SCY2-F1
#
_cell.length_a   1.000
_cell.length_b   1.000
_cell.length_c   1.000
_cell.angle_alpha   90.00
_cell.angle_beta   90.00
_cell.angle_gamma   90.00
#
_symmetry.space_group_name_H-M   'P 1'
#
loop_
_entity.id
_entity.type
_entity.pdbx_description
1 polymer ?
#
loop_
_entity_poly.entity_id
_entity_poly.type
_entity_poly.pdbx_seq_one_letter_code
_entity_poly.pdbx_strand_id
1 'polypeptide(L)'
;MMRLVFAVACLIVLAVPSAHADRDTALAAIRATPRVLDAQIDDRGNLWAMVKNDQISWNQYAALLCVVVRPHQARVFTARVVDVTSVGRGRKSSEWTVLAQADCSAL
;
A
#
# COMPACT_ATOMS: atom_id res chain seq x y z
N MET A 1 -14.06 44.42 -18.68
CA MET A 1 -14.52 43.02 -18.56
C MET A 1 -13.54 42.10 -19.28
N MET A 2 -12.41 41.74 -18.68
CA MET A 2 -11.46 40.76 -19.27
C MET A 2 -10.55 40.09 -18.22
N ARG A 3 -10.59 40.54 -16.96
CA ARG A 3 -9.70 40.07 -15.88
C ARG A 3 -10.28 38.94 -15.03
N LEU A 4 -11.58 38.64 -15.17
CA LEU A 4 -12.27 37.60 -14.38
C LEU A 4 -12.16 36.18 -14.99
N VAL A 5 -11.76 36.06 -16.26
CA VAL A 5 -11.73 34.76 -16.96
C VAL A 5 -10.46 33.95 -16.60
N PHE A 6 -9.38 34.61 -16.19
CA PHE A 6 -8.11 33.94 -15.84
C PHE A 6 -8.08 33.35 -14.42
N ALA A 7 -8.99 33.75 -13.52
CA ALA A 7 -9.02 33.22 -12.16
C ALA A 7 -9.66 31.82 -12.06
N VAL A 8 -10.51 31.45 -13.02
CA VAL A 8 -11.26 30.17 -12.99
C VAL A 8 -10.40 29.00 -13.48
N ALA A 9 -9.41 29.24 -14.35
CA ALA A 9 -8.58 28.19 -14.93
C ALA A 9 -7.55 27.59 -13.94
N CYS A 10 -7.10 28.34 -12.93
CA CYS A 10 -6.12 27.83 -11.95
C CYS A 10 -6.74 26.98 -10.82
N LEU A 11 -8.05 27.07 -10.58
CA LEU A 11 -8.72 26.31 -9.52
C LEU A 11 -9.03 24.86 -9.90
N ILE A 12 -9.03 24.53 -11.19
CA ILE A 12 -9.34 23.18 -11.68
C ILE A 12 -8.10 22.25 -11.60
N VAL A 13 -6.90 22.82 -11.54
CA VAL A 13 -5.63 22.06 -11.48
C VAL A 13 -5.35 21.47 -10.08
N LEU A 14 -6.03 21.93 -9.03
CA LEU A 14 -5.80 21.46 -7.65
C LEU A 14 -6.69 20.27 -7.24
N ALA A 15 -7.62 19.83 -8.11
CA ALA A 15 -8.51 18.69 -7.85
C ALA A 15 -7.98 17.37 -8.44
N VAL A 16 -6.65 17.20 -8.50
CA VAL A 16 -6.04 15.94 -8.93
C VAL A 16 -6.32 14.88 -7.85
N PRO A 17 -6.71 13.65 -8.20
CA PRO A 17 -7.06 12.61 -7.23
C PRO A 17 -5.85 12.26 -6.35
N SER A 18 -5.79 12.86 -5.15
CA SER A 18 -4.77 12.62 -4.12
C SER A 18 -4.61 11.13 -3.82
N ALA A 19 -5.71 10.37 -3.86
CA ALA A 19 -5.74 8.95 -3.55
C ALA A 19 -4.78 8.07 -4.37
N HIS A 20 -4.50 8.44 -5.63
CA HIS A 20 -3.53 7.68 -6.45
C HIS A 20 -2.10 7.98 -6.03
N ALA A 21 -1.78 9.25 -5.79
CA ALA A 21 -0.46 9.66 -5.31
C ALA A 21 -0.17 9.10 -3.90
N ASP A 22 -1.17 9.09 -3.02
CA ASP A 22 -1.11 8.52 -1.68
C ASP A 22 -0.77 7.02 -1.74
N ARG A 23 -1.47 6.28 -2.61
CA ARG A 23 -1.21 4.86 -2.85
C ARG A 23 0.18 4.60 -3.41
N ASP A 24 0.60 5.37 -4.41
CA ASP A 24 1.88 5.16 -5.09
C ASP A 24 3.06 5.46 -4.16
N THR A 25 2.97 6.53 -3.37
CA THR A 25 4.00 6.85 -2.36
C THR A 25 4.05 5.81 -1.24
N ALA A 26 2.89 5.27 -0.80
CA ALA A 26 2.85 4.16 0.15
C ALA A 26 3.51 2.90 -0.40
N LEU A 27 3.20 2.51 -1.64
CA LEU A 27 3.81 1.37 -2.30
C LEU A 27 5.32 1.53 -2.45
N ALA A 28 5.79 2.72 -2.79
CA ALA A 28 7.21 3.02 -2.88
C ALA A 28 7.91 2.83 -1.52
N ALA A 29 7.32 3.33 -0.43
CA ALA A 29 7.87 3.16 0.92
C ALA A 29 7.89 1.69 1.37
N ILE A 30 6.84 0.93 1.04
CA ILE A 30 6.80 -0.50 1.37
C ILE A 30 7.84 -1.28 0.58
N ARG A 31 7.99 -1.02 -0.73
CA ARG A 31 9.04 -1.66 -1.53
C ARG A 31 10.46 -1.29 -1.09
N ALA A 32 10.63 -0.11 -0.49
CA ALA A 32 11.90 0.29 0.11
C ALA A 32 12.17 -0.38 1.49
N THR A 33 11.17 -1.03 2.09
CA THR A 33 11.31 -1.71 3.38
C THR A 33 12.11 -3.02 3.20
N PRO A 34 13.13 -3.29 4.05
CA PRO A 34 13.95 -4.49 3.92
C PRO A 34 13.11 -5.77 3.91
N ARG A 35 13.45 -6.74 3.04
CA ARG A 35 12.80 -8.05 2.85
C ARG A 35 11.52 -8.05 1.99
N VAL A 36 10.96 -6.88 1.67
CA VAL A 36 9.90 -6.78 0.65
C VAL A 36 10.53 -6.97 -0.74
N LEU A 37 9.98 -7.91 -1.51
CA LEU A 37 10.35 -8.12 -2.91
C LEU A 37 9.44 -7.37 -3.87
N ASP A 38 8.14 -7.36 -3.55
CA ASP A 38 7.14 -6.53 -4.22
C ASP A 38 5.98 -6.28 -3.25
N ALA A 39 5.11 -5.33 -3.61
CA ALA A 39 3.90 -5.03 -2.87
C ALA A 39 2.77 -4.54 -3.78
N GLN A 40 1.54 -4.76 -3.35
CA GLN A 40 0.33 -4.22 -3.98
C GLN A 40 -0.72 -3.87 -2.93
N ILE A 41 -1.65 -2.95 -3.24
CA ILE A 41 -2.65 -2.47 -2.25
C ILE A 41 -4.11 -2.87 -2.52
N ASP A 42 -4.55 -3.46 -3.62
CA ASP A 42 -6.00 -3.73 -3.90
C ASP A 42 -7.03 -2.60 -3.58
N ASP A 43 -8.28 -2.75 -3.99
CA ASP A 43 -9.28 -1.66 -3.84
C ASP A 43 -10.02 -1.72 -2.49
N ARG A 44 -9.80 -2.80 -1.73
CA ARG A 44 -10.38 -3.03 -0.40
C ARG A 44 -9.46 -2.54 0.71
N GLY A 45 -8.26 -2.07 0.36
CA GLY A 45 -7.28 -1.58 1.31
C GLY A 45 -6.48 -2.70 1.98
N ASN A 46 -6.33 -3.85 1.33
CA ASN A 46 -5.36 -4.86 1.78
C ASN A 46 -3.99 -4.57 1.15
N LEU A 47 -3.02 -4.19 1.98
CA LEU A 47 -1.63 -4.24 1.59
C LEU A 47 -1.18 -5.70 1.55
N TRP A 48 -0.69 -6.14 0.40
CA TRP A 48 -0.04 -7.43 0.19
C TRP A 48 1.45 -7.18 -0.02
N ALA A 49 2.27 -7.52 0.95
CA ALA A 49 3.72 -7.47 0.85
C ALA A 49 4.27 -8.88 0.58
N MET A 50 4.89 -9.05 -0.59
CA MET A 50 5.51 -10.31 -0.99
C MET A 50 6.92 -10.37 -0.45
N VAL A 51 7.22 -11.43 0.32
CA VAL A 51 8.52 -11.64 0.95
C VAL A 51 9.02 -13.06 0.67
N LYS A 52 10.33 -13.26 0.75
CA LYS A 52 10.86 -14.62 0.88
C LYS A 52 10.65 -15.08 2.33
N ASN A 53 9.99 -16.22 2.52
CA ASN A 53 9.80 -16.77 3.86
C ASN A 53 11.16 -17.08 4.52
N ASP A 54 11.32 -16.63 5.75
CA ASP A 54 12.55 -16.63 6.54
C ASP A 54 12.20 -16.74 8.03
N GLN A 55 13.20 -16.99 8.88
CA GLN A 55 13.02 -17.19 10.32
C GLN A 55 12.97 -15.86 11.09
N ILE A 56 11.89 -15.11 10.91
CA ILE A 56 11.61 -13.88 11.67
C ILE A 56 10.17 -13.86 12.20
N SER A 57 9.88 -12.91 13.10
CA SER A 57 8.52 -12.66 13.57
C SER A 57 7.71 -11.90 12.51
N TRP A 58 7.05 -12.64 11.61
CA TRP A 58 6.21 -12.04 10.56
C TRP A 58 5.05 -11.21 11.12
N ASN A 59 4.54 -11.54 12.31
CA ASN A 59 3.50 -10.75 12.97
C ASN A 59 3.98 -9.34 13.35
N GLN A 60 5.20 -9.22 13.91
CA GLN A 60 5.80 -7.91 14.20
C GLN A 60 6.11 -7.16 12.90
N TYR A 61 6.56 -7.87 11.88
CA TYR A 61 6.84 -7.28 10.58
C TYR A 61 5.58 -6.74 9.91
N ALA A 62 4.44 -7.46 9.98
CA ALA A 62 3.16 -6.96 9.48
C ALA A 62 2.72 -5.67 10.18
N ALA A 63 2.92 -5.57 11.51
CA ALA A 63 2.65 -4.34 12.25
C ALA A 63 3.58 -3.18 11.85
N LEU A 64 4.86 -3.46 11.58
CA LEU A 64 5.80 -2.47 11.03
C LEU A 64 5.29 -1.91 9.71
N LEU A 65 4.77 -2.76 8.80
CA LEU A 65 4.25 -2.28 7.52
C LEU A 65 3.08 -1.29 7.69
N CYS A 66 2.23 -1.46 8.72
CA CYS A 66 1.20 -0.48 9.05
C CYS A 66 1.79 0.88 9.46
N VAL A 67 2.90 0.88 10.20
CA VAL A 67 3.62 2.12 10.58
C VAL A 67 4.24 2.78 9.34
N VAL A 68 4.81 1.99 8.42
CA VAL A 68 5.43 2.49 7.19
C VAL A 68 4.41 3.16 6.26
N VAL A 69 3.21 2.58 6.07
CA VAL A 69 2.20 3.17 5.16
C VAL A 69 1.51 4.40 5.72
N ARG A 70 1.44 4.56 7.05
CA ARG A 70 0.64 5.59 7.73
C ARG A 70 0.90 7.02 7.22
N PRO A 71 2.14 7.49 7.03
CA PRO A 71 2.40 8.87 6.61
C PRO A 71 1.91 9.18 5.18
N HIS A 72 1.69 8.14 4.36
CA HIS A 72 1.32 8.28 2.96
C HIS A 72 -0.17 8.46 2.73
N GLN A 73 -0.99 8.41 3.79
CA GLN A 73 -2.45 8.56 3.72
C GLN A 73 -3.15 7.56 2.78
N ALA A 74 -2.47 6.50 2.34
CA ALA A 74 -3.05 5.44 1.56
C ALA A 74 -4.12 4.70 2.39
N ARG A 75 -5.23 4.37 1.74
CA ARG A 75 -6.36 3.64 2.35
C ARG A 75 -5.99 2.17 2.59
N VAL A 76 -5.15 1.91 3.57
CA VAL A 76 -4.71 0.57 3.99
C VAL A 76 -5.30 0.25 5.36
N PHE A 77 -6.13 -0.78 5.42
CA PHE A 77 -6.75 -1.25 6.66
C PHE A 77 -6.10 -2.52 7.19
N THR A 78 -5.46 -3.29 6.33
CA THR A 78 -4.85 -4.56 6.70
C THR A 78 -3.54 -4.75 5.95
N ALA A 79 -2.47 -5.05 6.67
CA ALA A 79 -1.20 -5.46 6.10
C ALA A 79 -1.07 -6.99 6.15
N ARG A 80 -0.84 -7.60 5.00
CA ARG A 80 -0.65 -9.04 4.81
C ARG A 80 0.76 -9.28 4.30
N VAL A 81 1.49 -10.14 4.99
CA VAL A 81 2.78 -10.63 4.55
C VAL A 81 2.57 -12.00 3.92
N VAL A 82 2.98 -12.16 2.66
CA VAL A 82 2.77 -13.40 1.91
C VAL A 82 4.08 -13.98 1.39
N ASP A 83 4.15 -15.31 1.36
CA ASP A 83 5.28 -16.01 0.76
C ASP A 83 5.26 -15.81 -0.76
N VAL A 84 6.31 -15.19 -1.30
CA VAL A 84 6.47 -14.96 -2.74
C VAL A 84 6.39 -16.25 -3.55
N THR A 85 6.77 -17.40 -2.99
CA THR A 85 6.69 -18.70 -3.69
C THR A 85 5.25 -19.15 -3.96
N SER A 86 4.28 -18.61 -3.22
CA SER A 86 2.85 -18.81 -3.43
C SER A 86 2.24 -17.82 -4.43
N VAL A 87 2.97 -16.74 -4.75
CA VAL A 87 2.55 -15.67 -5.68
C VAL A 87 2.97 -16.05 -7.09
N GLY A 88 2.02 -16.50 -7.91
CA GLY A 88 2.27 -16.85 -9.31
C GLY A 88 1.31 -17.91 -9.86
N ARG A 89 1.56 -18.34 -11.10
CA ARG A 89 0.79 -19.40 -11.81
C ARG A 89 -0.72 -19.12 -11.98
N GLY A 90 -1.10 -17.84 -12.05
CA GLY A 90 -2.51 -17.44 -12.19
C GLY A 90 -3.34 -17.58 -10.91
N ARG A 91 -2.72 -17.85 -9.75
CA ARG A 91 -3.40 -17.91 -8.46
C ARG A 91 -3.91 -16.54 -8.02
N LYS A 92 -5.13 -16.49 -7.52
CA LYS A 92 -5.73 -15.27 -6.95
C LYS A 92 -5.08 -14.95 -5.60
N SER A 93 -5.15 -13.68 -5.18
CA SER A 93 -4.63 -13.24 -3.87
C SER A 93 -5.25 -13.99 -2.68
N SER A 94 -6.47 -14.51 -2.83
CA SER A 94 -7.14 -15.37 -1.85
C SER A 94 -6.47 -16.74 -1.67
N GLU A 95 -5.61 -17.16 -2.59
CA GLU A 95 -4.94 -18.47 -2.59
C GLU A 95 -3.46 -18.36 -2.17
N TRP A 96 -2.97 -17.15 -1.90
CA TRP A 96 -1.59 -16.93 -1.48
C TRP A 96 -1.39 -17.35 -0.02
N THR A 97 -0.20 -17.86 0.27
CA THR A 97 0.18 -18.28 1.62
C THR A 97 0.48 -17.04 2.46
N VAL A 98 -0.44 -16.71 3.37
CA VAL A 98 -0.27 -15.62 4.33
C VAL A 98 0.60 -16.09 5.49
N LEU A 99 1.76 -15.46 5.66
CA LEU A 99 2.69 -15.72 6.75
C LEU A 99 2.26 -14.98 8.03
N ALA A 100 1.72 -13.77 7.87
CA ALA A 100 1.19 -12.96 8.96
C ALA A 100 0.23 -11.88 8.45
N GLN A 101 -0.56 -11.34 9.36
CA GLN A 101 -1.47 -10.23 9.10
C GLN A 101 -1.49 -9.27 10.30
N ALA A 102 -1.61 -7.97 10.03
CA ALA A 102 -1.87 -6.94 11.02
C ALA A 102 -3.04 -6.04 10.60
N ASP A 103 -3.84 -5.62 11.57
CA ASP A 103 -4.85 -4.59 11.42
C ASP A 103 -4.19 -3.21 11.57
N CYS A 104 -4.25 -2.39 10.52
CA CYS A 104 -3.65 -1.06 10.51
C CYS A 104 -4.58 0.02 11.09
N SER A 105 -5.84 -0.31 11.37
CA SER A 105 -6.82 0.60 11.98
C SER A 105 -6.72 0.67 13.51
N ALA A 106 -6.07 -0.30 14.13
CA ALA A 106 -5.92 -0.41 15.59
C ALA A 106 -4.68 0.31 16.15
N LEU A 107 -3.89 0.98 15.31
CA LEU A 107 -2.58 1.57 15.66
C LEU A 107 -2.61 3.10 15.62
#